data_AF-A0A967SX60-F1
#
_entry.id   AF-A0A967SX60-F1
#
_cell.length_a   1.000
_cell.length_b   1.000
_cell.length_c   1.000
_cell.angle_alpha   90.00
_cell.angle_beta   90.00
_cell.angle_gamma   90.00
#
_symmetry.space_group_name_H-M   'P 1'
#
loop_
_entity.id
_entity.type
_entity.pdbx_description
1 polymer ?
#
loop_
_entity_poly.entity_id
_entity_poly.type
_entity_poly.pdbx_seq_one_letter_code
_entity_poly.pdbx_strand_id
1 'polypeptide(L)'
;FVLFLAALGVVVQGKWIDAANPAASVFKIVAGNMGYFFFGMVMWAASITSVIGASFTAISFIKTFHPAIEAQQKIWVTGFILLSTGIFEWIGQPVNVLVWAGTVNGFILPLALVIILLAALKYRITPNYRHALWLQIVGWIVVAGMLWMIIGIY
;
A
#
# COMPACT_ATOMS: atom_id res chain seq x y z
N PHE A 1 1.74 -8.44 -13.50
CA PHE A 1 2.61 -9.08 -14.50
C PHE A 1 2.45 -8.55 -15.92
N VAL A 2 1.24 -8.46 -16.48
CA VAL A 2 1.04 -7.96 -17.88
C VAL A 2 1.58 -6.54 -18.09
N LEU A 3 1.35 -5.61 -17.15
CA LEU A 3 1.88 -4.24 -17.23
C LEU A 3 3.42 -4.19 -17.21
N PHE A 4 4.04 -5.07 -16.44
CA PHE A 4 5.50 -5.18 -16.40
C PHE A 4 6.05 -5.67 -17.74
N LEU A 5 5.45 -6.71 -18.32
CA LEU A 5 5.81 -7.21 -19.65
C LEU A 5 5.61 -6.15 -20.75
N ALA A 6 4.54 -5.35 -20.66
CA ALA A 6 4.31 -4.24 -21.58
C ALA A 6 5.39 -3.15 -21.47
N ALA A 7 5.75 -2.75 -20.24
CA ALA A 7 6.83 -1.80 -20.02
C ALA A 7 8.19 -2.35 -20.49
N LEU A 8 8.49 -3.61 -20.20
CA LEU A 8 9.69 -4.29 -20.67
C LEU A 8 9.75 -4.33 -22.20
N GLY A 9 8.64 -4.64 -22.87
CA GLY A 9 8.55 -4.62 -24.33
C GLY A 9 8.86 -3.26 -24.93
N VAL A 10 8.41 -2.17 -24.30
CA VAL A 10 8.75 -0.79 -24.72
C VAL A 10 10.25 -0.51 -24.57
N VAL A 11 10.86 -0.93 -23.46
CA VAL A 11 12.30 -0.74 -23.21
C VAL A 11 13.15 -1.57 -24.17
N VAL A 12 12.79 -2.84 -24.41
CA VAL A 12 13.51 -3.73 -25.35
C VAL A 12 13.41 -3.22 -26.79
N GLN A 13 12.33 -2.54 -27.17
CA GLN A 13 12.21 -1.87 -28.47
C GLN A 13 13.07 -0.59 -28.60
N GLY A 14 13.84 -0.23 -27.56
CA GLY A 14 14.70 0.96 -27.56
C GLY A 14 13.91 2.28 -27.57
N LYS A 15 12.62 2.25 -27.20
CA LYS A 15 11.79 3.45 -27.18
C LYS A 15 12.03 4.24 -25.90
N TRP A 16 12.22 5.55 -26.06
CA TRP A 16 12.48 6.47 -24.96
C TRP A 16 11.23 6.66 -24.11
N ILE A 17 11.38 6.42 -22.80
CA ILE A 17 10.36 6.66 -21.79
C ILE A 17 10.58 8.06 -21.22
N ASP A 18 9.53 8.87 -21.16
CA ASP A 18 9.61 10.20 -20.55
C ASP A 18 9.88 10.06 -19.04
N ALA A 19 10.97 10.68 -18.58
CA ALA A 19 11.36 10.68 -17.17
C ALA A 19 10.36 11.44 -16.28
N ALA A 20 9.60 12.38 -16.83
CA ALA A 20 8.60 13.13 -16.07
C ALA A 20 7.37 12.28 -15.74
N ASN A 21 6.99 11.34 -16.60
CA ASN A 21 5.92 10.39 -16.33
C ASN A 21 6.16 9.03 -17.01
N PRO A 22 7.02 8.19 -16.40
CA PRO A 22 7.43 6.93 -17.01
C PRO A 22 6.27 5.97 -17.24
N ALA A 23 5.34 5.90 -16.28
CA ALA A 23 4.22 4.98 -16.34
C ALA A 23 3.24 5.34 -17.47
N ALA A 24 2.84 6.60 -17.59
CA ALA A 24 1.94 7.03 -18.66
C ALA A 24 2.58 6.90 -20.05
N SER A 25 3.90 7.10 -20.13
CA SER A 25 4.66 7.00 -21.37
C SER A 25 4.62 5.61 -21.98
N VAL A 26 4.74 4.57 -21.16
CA VAL A 26 4.61 3.17 -21.63
C VAL A 26 3.27 2.96 -22.34
N PHE A 27 2.17 3.43 -21.75
CA PHE A 27 0.84 3.29 -22.35
C PHE A 27 0.69 4.13 -23.62
N LYS A 28 1.23 5.36 -23.62
CA LYS A 28 1.21 6.26 -24.79
C LYS A 28 2.01 5.70 -25.96
N ILE A 29 3.14 5.05 -25.69
CA ILE A 29 4.00 4.44 -26.71
C ILE A 29 3.32 3.23 -27.39
N VAL A 30 2.51 2.48 -26.65
CA VAL A 30 1.84 1.27 -27.14
C VAL A 30 0.54 1.60 -27.87
N ALA A 31 -0.26 2.54 -27.36
CA ALA A 31 -1.62 2.80 -27.85
C ALA A 31 -1.92 4.28 -28.14
N GLY A 32 -0.89 5.13 -28.28
CA GLY A 32 -1.04 6.55 -28.57
C GLY A 32 -1.82 7.31 -27.49
N ASN A 33 -2.57 8.34 -27.90
CA ASN A 33 -3.38 9.15 -26.98
C ASN A 33 -4.47 8.34 -26.27
N MET A 34 -5.00 7.29 -26.90
CA MET A 34 -5.95 6.39 -26.24
C MET A 34 -5.30 5.67 -25.06
N GLY A 35 -4.07 5.18 -25.23
CA GLY A 35 -3.30 4.57 -24.13
C GLY A 35 -3.09 5.52 -22.95
N TYR A 36 -2.78 6.78 -23.23
CA TYR A 36 -2.63 7.82 -22.20
C TYR A 36 -3.94 8.04 -21.41
N PHE A 37 -5.08 8.09 -22.10
CA PHE A 37 -6.39 8.21 -21.46
C PHE A 37 -6.74 6.98 -20.60
N PHE A 38 -6.51 5.77 -21.14
CA PHE A 38 -6.72 4.53 -20.39
C PHE A 38 -5.87 4.46 -19.13
N PHE A 39 -4.61 4.87 -19.20
CA PHE A 39 -3.74 4.98 -18.03
C PHE A 39 -4.34 5.91 -16.97
N GLY A 40 -4.81 7.09 -17.37
CA GLY A 40 -5.49 8.02 -16.47
C GLY A 40 -6.70 7.42 -15.78
N MET A 41 -7.57 6.72 -16.51
CA MET A 41 -8.75 6.04 -15.94
C MET A 41 -8.37 4.95 -14.94
N VAL A 42 -7.35 4.14 -15.27
CA VAL A 42 -6.87 3.06 -14.38
C VAL A 42 -6.29 3.65 -13.10
N MET A 43 -5.45 4.69 -13.19
CA MET A 43 -4.89 5.35 -12.02
C MET A 43 -5.96 6.01 -11.16
N TRP A 44 -6.98 6.63 -11.79
CA TRP A 44 -8.12 7.19 -11.08
C TRP A 44 -8.90 6.12 -10.32
N ALA A 45 -9.28 5.02 -10.97
CA ALA A 45 -9.99 3.92 -10.32
C ALA A 45 -9.17 3.26 -9.19
N ALA A 46 -7.87 3.05 -9.41
CA ALA A 46 -6.97 2.50 -8.41
C ALA A 46 -6.82 3.44 -7.19
N SER A 47 -6.76 4.75 -7.42
CA SER A 47 -6.65 5.74 -6.34
C SER A 47 -7.88 5.74 -5.42
N ILE A 48 -9.10 5.67 -5.98
CA ILE A 48 -10.34 5.68 -5.19
C ILE A 48 -10.41 4.49 -4.25
N THR A 49 -10.17 3.29 -4.78
CA THR A 49 -10.24 2.05 -3.98
C THR A 49 -9.16 2.03 -2.89
N SER A 50 -7.96 2.53 -3.20
CA SER A 50 -6.87 2.64 -2.22
C SER A 50 -7.17 3.65 -1.11
N VAL A 51 -7.64 4.86 -1.46
CA VAL A 51 -7.96 5.92 -0.49
C VAL A 51 -9.08 5.48 0.46
N ILE A 52 -10.13 4.84 -0.06
CA ILE A 52 -11.24 4.34 0.76
C ILE A 52 -10.74 3.22 1.69
N GLY A 53 -9.96 2.25 1.17
CA GLY A 53 -9.44 1.14 1.96
C GLY A 53 -8.50 1.57 3.09
N ALA A 54 -7.56 2.48 2.80
CA ALA A 54 -6.65 3.04 3.80
C ALA A 54 -7.40 3.81 4.88
N SER A 55 -8.38 4.65 4.49
CA SER A 55 -9.19 5.44 5.43
C SER A 55 -10.06 4.55 6.32
N PHE A 56 -10.67 3.50 5.75
CA PHE A 56 -11.46 2.54 6.52
C PHE A 56 -10.60 1.79 7.55
N THR A 57 -9.38 1.42 7.17
CA THR A 57 -8.42 0.76 8.06
C THR A 57 -8.00 1.69 9.21
N ALA A 58 -7.66 2.94 8.91
CA ALA A 58 -7.32 3.95 9.91
C ALA A 58 -8.47 4.19 10.91
N ILE A 59 -9.69 4.43 10.42
CA ILE A 59 -10.86 4.61 11.28
C ILE A 59 -11.20 3.35 12.08
N SER A 60 -10.94 2.17 11.53
CA SER A 60 -11.14 0.90 12.25
C SER A 60 -10.16 0.71 13.41
N PHE A 61 -8.98 1.32 13.39
CA PHE A 61 -8.12 1.38 14.58
C PHE A 61 -8.70 2.32 15.64
N ILE A 62 -9.16 3.51 15.23
CA ILE A 62 -9.65 4.53 16.16
C ILE A 62 -10.98 4.12 16.82
N LYS A 63 -11.89 3.43 16.10
CA LYS A 63 -13.18 2.98 16.67
C LYS A 63 -13.03 2.07 17.89
N THR A 64 -11.91 1.36 18.00
CA THR A 64 -11.61 0.47 19.15
C THR A 64 -11.45 1.28 20.45
N PHE A 65 -11.17 2.58 20.36
CA PHE A 65 -11.01 3.47 21.51
C PHE A 65 -12.30 4.18 21.93
N HIS A 66 -13.30 4.34 21.05
CA HIS A 66 -14.55 5.03 21.39
C HIS A 66 -15.77 4.57 20.56
N PRO A 67 -16.87 4.11 21.21
CA PRO A 67 -18.05 3.55 20.52
C PRO A 67 -18.82 4.56 19.65
N ALA A 68 -18.72 5.86 19.91
CA ALA A 68 -19.36 6.89 19.08
C ALA A 68 -18.82 6.95 17.63
N ILE A 69 -17.62 6.42 17.39
CA ILE A 69 -17.02 6.39 16.05
C ILE A 69 -17.63 5.27 15.21
N GLU A 70 -18.04 4.18 15.85
CA GLU A 70 -18.71 3.05 15.21
C GLU A 70 -20.09 3.43 14.67
N ALA A 71 -20.86 4.20 15.43
CA ALA A 71 -22.21 4.64 15.05
C ALA A 71 -22.24 5.55 13.81
N GLN A 72 -21.15 6.25 13.50
CA GLN A 72 -21.07 7.24 12.41
C GLN A 72 -19.84 7.04 11.51
N GLN A 73 -19.42 5.79 11.32
CA GLN A 73 -18.16 5.46 10.64
C GLN A 73 -18.00 6.13 9.25
N LYS A 74 -19.08 6.24 8.47
CA LYS A 74 -19.05 6.91 7.15
C LYS A 74 -18.60 8.38 7.25
N ILE A 75 -19.12 9.11 8.25
CA ILE A 75 -18.78 10.54 8.46
C ILE A 75 -17.31 10.67 8.83
N TRP A 76 -16.83 9.81 9.73
CA TRP A 76 -15.42 9.79 10.15
C TRP A 76 -14.47 9.44 9.01
N VAL A 77 -14.81 8.46 8.17
CA VAL A 77 -14.02 8.11 6.98
C VAL A 77 -13.97 9.28 6.00
N THR A 78 -15.12 9.92 5.69
CA THR A 78 -15.15 11.08 4.80
C THR A 78 -14.37 12.26 5.36
N GLY A 79 -14.52 12.56 6.66
CA GLY A 79 -13.76 13.62 7.32
C GLY A 79 -12.25 13.37 7.31
N PHE A 80 -11.84 12.11 7.51
CA PHE A 80 -10.43 11.73 7.44
C PHE A 80 -9.84 11.92 6.03
N ILE A 81 -10.60 11.58 4.99
CA ILE A 81 -10.18 11.81 3.60
C ILE A 81 -10.02 13.31 3.35
N LEU A 82 -11.04 14.13 3.66
CA LEU A 82 -10.98 15.57 3.44
C LEU A 82 -9.81 16.23 4.18
N LEU A 83 -9.59 15.85 5.44
CA LEU A 83 -8.49 16.35 6.26
C LEU A 83 -7.13 15.95 5.67
N SER A 84 -6.95 14.68 5.33
CA SER A 84 -5.67 14.18 4.77
C SER A 84 -5.36 14.80 3.41
N THR A 85 -6.37 14.99 2.55
CA THR A 85 -6.21 15.71 1.28
C THR A 85 -5.82 17.16 1.51
N GLY A 86 -6.45 17.87 2.45
CA GLY A 86 -6.09 19.26 2.77
C GLY A 86 -4.66 19.40 3.30
N ILE A 87 -4.22 18.50 4.18
CA ILE A 87 -2.84 18.48 4.69
C ILE A 87 -1.86 18.20 3.55
N PHE A 88 -2.18 17.27 2.65
CA PHE A 88 -1.34 16.90 1.52
C PHE A 88 -1.15 18.06 0.54
N GLU A 89 -2.24 18.77 0.19
CA GLU A 89 -2.18 19.96 -0.65
C GLU A 89 -1.36 21.08 0.01
N TRP A 90 -1.47 21.24 1.33
CA TRP A 90 -0.71 22.25 2.07
C TRP A 90 0.80 21.98 2.12
N ILE A 91 1.22 20.72 2.25
CA ILE A 91 2.66 20.34 2.27
C ILE A 91 3.29 20.49 0.88
N GLY A 92 2.56 20.15 -0.19
CA GLY A 92 3.02 20.36 -1.58
C GLY A 92 4.22 19.51 -2.03
N GLN A 93 4.64 18.49 -1.26
CA GLN A 93 5.80 17.63 -1.57
C GLN A 93 5.42 16.14 -1.70
N PRO A 94 4.76 15.75 -2.81
CA PRO A 94 4.21 14.40 -2.97
C PRO A 94 5.26 13.28 -2.92
N VAL A 95 6.45 13.52 -3.51
CA VAL A 95 7.52 12.52 -3.56
C VAL A 95 8.09 12.25 -2.18
N ASN A 96 8.35 13.30 -1.40
CA ASN A 96 8.88 13.16 -0.04
C ASN A 96 7.86 12.48 0.87
N VAL A 97 6.58 12.85 0.79
CA VAL A 97 5.50 12.19 1.55
C VAL A 97 5.43 10.71 1.19
N LEU A 98 5.54 10.36 -0.10
CA LEU A 98 5.54 8.97 -0.56
C LEU A 98 6.75 8.18 -0.03
N VAL A 99 7.95 8.76 -0.07
CA VAL A 99 9.18 8.14 0.45
C VAL A 99 9.04 7.89 1.95
N TRP A 100 8.63 8.89 2.72
CA TRP A 100 8.40 8.76 4.17
C TRP A 100 7.35 7.71 4.51
N ALA A 101 6.21 7.72 3.81
CA ALA A 101 5.16 6.73 3.98
C ALA A 101 5.68 5.31 3.68
N GLY A 102 6.48 5.15 2.63
CA GLY A 102 7.14 3.90 2.28
C GLY A 102 8.11 3.43 3.36
N THR A 103 8.96 4.32 3.87
CA THR A 103 9.90 4.02 4.96
C THR A 103 9.16 3.57 6.22
N VAL A 104 8.16 4.35 6.66
CA VAL A 104 7.35 4.03 7.85
C VAL A 104 6.64 2.68 7.67
N ASN A 105 6.05 2.41 6.52
CA ASN A 105 5.41 1.14 6.23
C ASN A 105 6.41 -0.03 6.23
N GLY A 106 7.60 0.19 5.67
CA GLY A 106 8.70 -0.78 5.69
C GLY A 106 9.05 -1.24 7.10
N PHE A 107 9.02 -0.35 8.09
CA PHE A 107 9.24 -0.71 9.50
C PHE A 107 8.01 -1.32 10.20
N ILE A 108 6.80 -0.85 9.88
CA ILE A 108 5.57 -1.31 10.54
C ILE A 108 5.27 -2.78 10.18
N LEU A 109 5.49 -3.18 8.93
CA LEU A 109 5.17 -4.54 8.44
C LEU A 109 5.86 -5.68 9.23
N PRO A 110 7.19 -5.70 9.43
CA PRO A 110 7.84 -6.76 10.20
C PRO A 110 7.39 -6.76 11.67
N LEU A 111 7.18 -5.58 12.26
CA LEU A 111 6.67 -5.48 13.64
C LEU A 111 5.28 -6.10 13.76
N ALA A 112 4.37 -5.74 12.86
CA ALA A 112 3.01 -6.27 12.85
C ALA A 112 3.00 -7.80 12.62
N LEU A 113 3.83 -8.29 11.69
CA LEU A 113 3.92 -9.72 11.40
C LEU A 113 4.47 -10.52 12.58
N VAL A 114 5.48 -10.00 13.30
CA VAL A 114 5.99 -10.62 14.55
C VAL A 114 4.87 -10.74 15.58
N ILE A 115 4.12 -9.65 15.81
CA ILE A 115 3.01 -9.65 16.78
C ILE A 115 1.96 -10.69 16.40
N ILE A 116 1.58 -10.77 15.12
CA ILE A 116 0.59 -11.74 14.63
C ILE A 116 1.09 -13.18 14.78
N LEU A 117 2.36 -13.47 14.44
CA LEU A 117 2.93 -14.82 14.59
C LEU A 117 3.00 -15.26 16.05
N LEU A 118 3.37 -14.36 16.96
CA LEU A 118 3.36 -14.62 18.39
C LEU A 118 1.92 -14.78 18.93
N ALA A 119 0.96 -14.00 18.44
CA ALA A 119 -0.44 -14.12 18.81
C ALA A 119 -1.05 -15.45 18.32
N ALA A 120 -0.70 -15.89 17.11
CA ALA A 120 -1.17 -17.15 16.52
C ALA A 120 -0.72 -18.40 17.30
N LEU A 121 0.38 -18.30 18.06
CA LEU A 121 0.85 -19.34 18.98
C LEU A 121 0.07 -19.39 20.30
N LYS A 122 -0.62 -18.32 20.66
CA LYS A 122 -1.22 -18.17 21.98
C LYS A 122 -2.66 -18.69 21.98
N TYR A 123 -2.84 -19.88 22.56
CA TYR A 123 -4.17 -20.53 22.69
C TYR A 123 -5.24 -19.63 23.33
N ARG A 124 -4.85 -18.71 24.21
CA ARG A 124 -5.76 -17.71 24.83
C ARG A 124 -6.42 -16.77 23.82
N ILE A 125 -5.78 -16.51 22.67
CA ILE A 125 -6.26 -15.58 21.65
C ILE A 125 -6.95 -16.33 20.51
N THR A 126 -6.53 -17.56 20.22
CA THR A 126 -7.06 -18.39 19.13
C THR A 126 -7.54 -19.77 19.60
N PRO A 127 -8.51 -19.84 20.55
CA PRO A 127 -9.08 -21.12 20.96
C PRO A 127 -9.73 -21.80 19.74
N ASN A 128 -9.39 -23.06 19.50
CA ASN A 128 -9.78 -23.91 18.36
C ASN A 128 -9.04 -23.70 17.01
N TYR A 129 -8.00 -22.86 16.95
CA TYR A 129 -7.17 -22.74 15.75
C TYR A 129 -5.82 -23.43 15.93
N ARG A 130 -5.53 -24.42 15.09
CA ARG A 130 -4.19 -25.04 14.98
C ARG A 130 -3.44 -24.34 13.86
N HIS A 131 -2.59 -23.38 14.21
CA HIS A 131 -1.72 -22.75 13.23
C HIS A 131 -0.70 -23.79 12.71
N ALA A 132 -0.65 -23.98 11.38
CA ALA A 132 0.25 -24.95 10.78
C ALA A 132 1.71 -24.53 10.97
N LEU A 133 2.55 -25.46 11.44
CA LEU A 133 3.98 -25.20 11.69
C LEU A 133 4.72 -24.68 10.45
N TRP A 134 4.32 -25.12 9.25
CA TRP A 134 4.92 -24.62 8.01
C TRP A 134 4.61 -23.13 7.75
N LEU A 135 3.38 -22.67 8.01
CA LEU A 135 3.01 -21.26 7.87
C LEU A 135 3.78 -20.39 8.85
N GLN A 136 4.08 -20.92 10.04
CA GLN A 136 4.89 -20.26 11.03
C GLN A 136 6.35 -20.12 10.60
N ILE A 137 6.95 -21.20 10.07
CA ILE A 137 8.31 -21.18 9.55
C ILE A 137 8.42 -20.17 8.39
N VAL A 138 7.49 -20.23 7.43
CA VAL A 138 7.44 -19.27 6.31
C VAL A 138 7.27 -17.84 6.82
N GLY A 139 6.38 -17.62 7.79
CA GLY A 139 6.17 -16.32 8.40
C GLY A 139 7.44 -15.74 9.02
N TRP A 140 8.19 -16.55 9.78
CA TRP A 140 9.46 -16.14 10.38
C TRP A 140 10.56 -15.90 9.34
N ILE A 141 10.60 -16.68 8.25
CA ILE A 141 11.49 -16.42 7.11
C ILE A 141 11.19 -15.05 6.49
N VAL A 142 9.91 -14.72 6.29
CA VAL A 142 9.49 -13.41 5.75
C VAL A 142 9.85 -12.27 6.70
N VAL A 143 9.67 -12.43 8.01
CA VAL A 143 10.14 -11.45 9.02
C VAL A 143 11.65 -11.23 8.91
N ALA A 144 12.43 -12.32 8.87
CA ALA A 144 13.89 -12.23 8.76
C ALA A 144 14.32 -11.53 7.47
N GLY A 145 13.67 -11.84 6.34
CA GLY A 145 13.91 -11.18 5.06
C GLY A 145 13.60 -9.68 5.11
N MET A 146 12.47 -9.29 5.68
CA MET A 146 12.11 -7.86 5.82
C MET A 146 13.09 -7.11 6.73
N LEU A 147 13.49 -7.70 7.86
CA LEU A 147 14.49 -7.10 8.76
C LEU A 147 15.85 -6.99 8.08
N TRP A 148 16.25 -7.97 7.28
CA TRP A 148 17.49 -7.92 6.52
C TRP A 148 17.47 -6.80 5.47
N MET A 149 16.37 -6.63 4.76
CA MET A 149 16.21 -5.52 3.80
C MET A 149 16.27 -4.16 4.51
N ILE A 150 15.69 -4.03 5.69
CA ILE A 150 15.77 -2.78 6.49
C ILE A 150 17.21 -2.46 6.88
N ILE A 151 17.99 -3.46 7.29
CA ILE A 151 19.39 -3.28 7.70
C ILE A 151 20.29 -2.99 6.49
N GLY A 152 20.06 -3.65 5.34
CA GLY A 152 20.85 -3.47 4.12
C GLY A 152 20.51 -2.23 3.29
N ILE A 153 19.47 -1.48 3.66
CA ILE A 153 19.15 -0.17 3.08
C ILE A 153 20.00 0.96 3.71
N TYR A 154 20.77 0.67 4.77
CA TYR A 154 21.76 1.57 5.38
C TYR A 154 23.20 1.14 5.11
#